data_AF-A0A7R9C4G7-F1
#
_entry.id   AF-A0A7R9C4G7-F1
#
_cell.length_a   1.000
_cell.length_b   1.000
_cell.length_c   1.000
_cell.angle_alpha   90.00
_cell.angle_beta   90.00
_cell.angle_gamma   90.00
#
_symmetry.space_group_name_H-M   'P 1'
#
loop_
_entity.id
_entity.type
_entity.pdbx_description
1 polymer ?
#
loop_
_entity_poly.entity_id
_entity_poly.type
_entity_poly.pdbx_seq_one_letter_code
_entity_poly.pdbx_strand_id
1 'polypeptide(L)'
;LGLGLMVKVSPGLVTRRKTHFHRLPCGVTVILSNNGYIWISPMTGKNAEEEGVSALSELPLLSEEDRQIFARVRNCIVVLADNFESLTDTSIVMAYESAERFPPKDILRPMERKMILQETRVRIENLARDI
;
A
#
# COMPACT_ATOMS: atom_id res chain seq x y z
N LEU A 1 16.77 -4.00 -3.15
CA LEU A 1 15.75 -3.20 -2.43
C LEU A 1 16.50 -2.12 -1.65
N GLY A 2 16.04 -0.87 -1.73
CA GLY A 2 16.63 0.28 -1.00
C GLY A 2 15.80 0.64 0.24
N LEU A 3 15.63 1.92 0.53
CA LEU A 3 14.76 2.40 1.60
C LEU A 3 13.30 1.99 1.36
N GLY A 4 12.67 1.37 2.36
CA GLY A 4 11.28 0.95 2.27
C GLY A 4 10.83 0.11 3.46
N LEU A 5 9.59 -0.36 3.39
CA LEU A 5 8.96 -1.24 4.37
C LEU A 5 8.51 -2.53 3.71
N MET A 6 8.76 -3.64 4.39
CA MET A 6 8.27 -4.96 3.97
C MET A 6 7.08 -5.38 4.83
N VAL A 7 6.05 -5.92 4.19
CA VAL A 7 4.87 -6.49 4.84
C VAL A 7 4.69 -7.92 4.32
N LYS A 8 4.53 -8.88 5.23
CA LYS A 8 4.23 -10.26 4.88
C LYS A 8 2.73 -10.53 5.08
N VAL A 9 2.10 -11.07 4.05
CA VAL A 9 0.69 -11.46 4.03
C VAL A 9 0.54 -12.91 3.55
N SER A 10 -0.66 -13.48 3.65
CA SER A 10 -0.94 -14.76 3.02
C SER A 10 -0.84 -14.65 1.49
N PRO A 11 -0.06 -15.52 0.81
CA PRO A 11 0.10 -15.46 -0.66
C PRO A 11 -1.23 -15.55 -1.42
N GLY A 12 -2.22 -16.26 -0.86
CA GLY A 12 -3.54 -16.41 -1.49
C GLY A 12 -4.35 -15.12 -1.56
N LEU A 13 -3.97 -14.08 -0.81
CA LEU A 13 -4.63 -12.76 -0.85
C LEU A 13 -4.07 -11.87 -1.96
N VAL A 14 -2.90 -12.16 -2.51
CA VAL A 14 -2.29 -11.33 -3.56
C VAL A 14 -2.91 -11.68 -4.91
N THR A 15 -3.62 -10.72 -5.50
CA THR A 15 -4.26 -10.94 -6.81
C THR A 15 -3.21 -10.93 -7.91
N ARG A 16 -3.18 -11.98 -8.75
CA ARG A 16 -2.27 -12.05 -9.90
C ARG A 16 -2.62 -10.98 -10.94
N ARG A 17 -1.64 -10.16 -11.31
CA ARG A 17 -1.75 -9.10 -12.33
C ARG A 17 -0.58 -9.20 -13.31
N LYS A 18 -0.71 -8.53 -14.47
CA LYS A 18 0.37 -8.46 -15.48
C LYS A 18 1.61 -7.73 -14.94
N THR A 19 1.38 -6.71 -14.11
CA THR A 19 2.43 -5.93 -13.45
C THR A 19 2.27 -6.10 -11.93
N HIS A 20 3.40 -6.28 -11.24
CA HIS A 20 3.46 -6.35 -9.78
C HIS A 20 3.94 -5.04 -9.15
N PHE A 21 4.39 -4.09 -9.97
CA PHE A 21 4.89 -2.78 -9.57
C PHE A 21 3.76 -1.77 -9.77
N HIS A 22 3.35 -1.11 -8.68
CA HIS A 22 2.24 -0.17 -8.69
C HIS A 22 2.70 1.15 -8.08
N ARG A 23 2.53 2.23 -8.82
CA ARG A 23 2.73 3.60 -8.33
C ARG A 23 1.40 4.09 -7.77
N LEU A 24 1.33 4.32 -6.47
CA LEU A 24 0.11 4.80 -5.82
C LEU A 24 0.03 6.33 -5.86
N PRO A 25 -1.19 6.92 -5.92
CA PRO A 25 -1.37 8.37 -5.96
C PRO A 25 -0.78 9.12 -4.75
N CYS A 26 -0.64 8.44 -3.61
CA CYS A 26 -0.05 9.00 -2.39
C CYS A 26 1.48 9.10 -2.39
N GLY A 27 2.14 8.96 -3.54
CA GLY A 27 3.58 9.20 -3.67
C GLY A 27 4.47 8.02 -3.26
N VAL A 28 3.92 6.80 -3.21
CA VAL A 28 4.70 5.58 -2.93
C VAL A 28 4.60 4.58 -4.08
N THR A 29 5.61 3.71 -4.17
CA THR A 29 5.58 2.53 -5.01
C THR A 29 5.35 1.29 -4.14
N VAL A 30 4.43 0.42 -4.57
CA VAL A 30 4.13 -0.86 -3.93
C VAL A 30 4.42 -2.01 -4.89
N ILE A 31 5.17 -3.00 -4.43
CA ILE A 31 5.42 -4.25 -5.16
C ILE A 31 4.59 -5.35 -4.50
N LEU A 32 3.62 -5.89 -5.24
CA LEU A 32 2.73 -6.97 -4.81
C LEU A 32 3.23 -8.32 -5.33
N SER A 33 4.18 -8.94 -4.61
CA SER A 33 4.71 -10.24 -5.02
C SER A 33 3.74 -11.39 -4.73
N ASN A 34 3.59 -12.30 -5.68
CA ASN A 34 2.71 -13.47 -5.57
C ASN A 34 3.06 -14.41 -4.41
N ASN A 35 4.25 -14.28 -3.81
CA ASN A 35 4.67 -15.05 -2.64
C ASN A 35 4.21 -14.44 -1.30
N GLY A 36 3.38 -13.38 -1.32
CA GLY A 36 2.87 -12.72 -0.12
C GLY A 36 3.83 -11.73 0.52
N TYR A 37 4.98 -11.43 -0.10
CA TYR A 37 5.84 -10.34 0.33
C TYR A 37 5.48 -9.06 -0.42
N ILE A 38 5.10 -8.04 0.34
CA ILE A 38 4.74 -6.74 -0.19
C ILE A 38 5.82 -5.74 0.19
N TRP A 39 6.35 -5.04 -0.79
CA TRP A 39 7.36 -4.01 -0.58
C TRP A 39 6.77 -2.63 -0.83
N ILE A 40 6.95 -1.70 0.11
CA ILE A 40 6.52 -0.31 0.02
C ILE A 40 7.78 0.54 -0.01
N SER A 41 7.95 1.37 -1.03
CA SER A 41 9.10 2.26 -1.17
C SER A 41 8.68 3.66 -1.59
N PRO A 42 9.56 4.67 -1.40
CA PRO A 42 9.31 5.99 -1.94
C PRO A 42 9.11 5.90 -3.45
N MET A 43 8.28 6.77 -4.02
CA MET A 43 8.23 6.90 -5.46
C MET A 43 9.52 7.60 -5.92
N THR A 44 10.46 6.83 -6.45
CA THR A 44 11.62 7.41 -7.14
C THR A 44 11.17 8.02 -8.46
N GLY A 45 11.70 9.20 -8.80
CA GLY A 45 11.43 9.86 -10.08
C GLY A 45 11.75 8.95 -11.28
N LYS A 46 11.21 9.28 -12.46
CA LYS A 46 11.24 8.47 -13.70
C LYS A 46 12.62 7.94 -14.13
N ASN A 47 13.72 8.49 -13.61
CA ASN A 47 15.08 8.13 -14.01
C ASN A 47 15.70 6.97 -13.19
N ALA A 48 15.08 6.54 -12.10
CA ALA A 48 15.64 5.48 -11.25
C ALA A 48 15.34 4.05 -11.72
N GLU A 49 14.47 3.89 -12.74
CA GLU A 49 14.14 2.58 -13.31
C GLU A 49 15.13 2.17 -14.42
N GLU A 50 15.87 3.12 -15.01
CA GLU A 50 16.81 2.88 -16.12
C GLU A 50 18.27 2.74 -15.64
N GLU A 51 18.62 3.39 -14.54
CA GLU A 51 19.94 3.26 -13.93
C GLU A 51 19.82 2.27 -12.78
N GLY A 52 20.58 1.17 -12.83
CA GLY A 52 20.74 0.23 -11.71
C GLY A 52 21.45 0.89 -10.52
N VAL A 53 20.88 1.98 -9.98
CA VAL A 53 21.46 2.76 -8.90
C VAL A 53 21.46 1.89 -7.65
N SER A 54 22.67 1.50 -7.30
CA SER A 54 23.00 0.77 -6.09
C SER A 54 22.32 1.39 -4.87
N ALA A 55 21.67 0.56 -4.07
CA ALA A 55 20.87 0.89 -2.88
C ALA A 55 21.68 1.48 -1.69
N LEU A 56 22.87 2.03 -1.94
CA LEU A 56 23.82 2.52 -0.94
C LEU A 56 24.16 4.01 -1.10
N SER A 57 23.66 4.69 -2.14
CA SER A 57 23.74 6.16 -2.19
C SER A 57 22.77 6.75 -1.17
N GLU A 58 23.33 7.56 -0.26
CA GLU A 58 22.68 8.34 0.80
C GLU A 58 21.15 8.34 0.71
N LEU A 59 20.52 7.42 1.43
CA LEU A 59 19.07 7.36 1.48
C LEU A 59 18.59 8.70 2.05
N PRO A 60 17.87 9.53 1.27
CA PRO A 60 17.41 10.81 1.78
C PRO A 60 16.57 10.57 3.02
N LEU A 61 16.81 11.36 4.06
CA LEU A 61 16.01 11.31 5.29
C LEU A 61 14.54 11.49 4.90
N LEU A 62 13.72 10.46 5.15
CA LEU A 62 12.28 10.58 4.91
C LEU A 62 11.72 11.64 5.85
N SER A 63 10.95 12.55 5.27
CA SER A 63 10.20 13.52 6.06
C SER A 63 9.24 12.79 7.02
N GLU A 64 8.76 13.50 8.03
CA GLU A 64 7.74 12.93 8.92
C GLU A 64 6.47 12.58 8.12
N GLU A 65 6.09 13.41 7.17
CA GLU A 65 4.94 13.21 6.29
C GLU A 65 5.08 11.93 5.46
N ASP A 66 6.24 11.71 4.82
CA ASP A 66 6.50 10.48 4.06
C ASP A 66 6.39 9.26 4.97
N ARG A 67 6.96 9.32 6.18
CA ARG A 67 6.87 8.21 7.15
C ARG A 67 5.42 7.93 7.56
N GLN A 68 4.59 8.96 7.69
CA GLN A 68 3.17 8.78 7.98
C GLN A 68 2.42 8.13 6.81
N ILE A 69 2.73 8.50 5.57
CA ILE A 69 2.16 7.87 4.36
C ILE A 69 2.52 6.37 4.33
N PHE A 70 3.78 6.03 4.59
CA PHE A 70 4.25 4.64 4.59
C PHE A 70 3.57 3.82 5.69
N ALA A 71 3.46 4.38 6.90
CA ALA A 71 2.76 3.76 8.01
C ALA A 71 1.28 3.54 7.68
N ARG A 72 0.63 4.52 7.03
CA ARG A 72 -0.77 4.43 6.60
C ARG A 72 -0.96 3.31 5.58
N VAL A 73 -0.18 3.30 4.50
CA VAL A 73 -0.25 2.26 3.47
C VAL A 73 -0.01 0.88 4.06
N ARG A 74 1.04 0.73 4.89
CA ARG A 74 1.32 -0.53 5.60
C ARG A 74 0.13 -0.97 6.44
N ASN A 75 -0.48 -0.06 7.20
CA ASN A 75 -1.61 -0.41 8.05
C ASN A 75 -2.85 -0.78 7.24
N CYS A 76 -3.15 -0.07 6.14
CA CYS A 76 -4.23 -0.44 5.23
C CYS A 76 -4.06 -1.86 4.66
N ILE A 77 -2.84 -2.23 4.25
CA ILE A 77 -2.54 -3.59 3.78
C ILE A 77 -2.79 -4.63 4.86
N VAL A 78 -2.40 -4.34 6.11
CA VAL A 78 -2.69 -5.24 7.25
C VAL A 78 -4.18 -5.33 7.52
N VAL A 79 -4.93 -4.23 7.47
CA VAL A 79 -6.40 -4.25 7.63
C VAL A 79 -7.06 -5.14 6.59
N LEU A 80 -6.69 -4.99 5.32
CA LEU A 80 -7.21 -5.83 4.24
C LEU A 80 -6.83 -7.30 4.45
N ALA A 81 -5.56 -7.56 4.77
CA ALA A 81 -5.04 -8.93 4.92
C ALA A 81 -5.67 -9.68 6.11
N ASP A 82 -5.80 -9.02 7.26
CA ASP A 82 -6.41 -9.59 8.48
C ASP A 82 -7.91 -9.92 8.28
N ASN A 83 -8.56 -9.28 7.30
CA ASN A 83 -9.97 -9.51 6.96
C ASN A 83 -10.15 -10.35 5.68
N PHE A 84 -9.07 -11.00 5.22
CA PHE A 84 -9.08 -11.88 4.04
C PHE A 84 -9.51 -11.19 2.74
N GLU A 85 -9.30 -9.88 2.63
CA GLU A 85 -9.57 -9.14 1.41
C GLU A 85 -8.48 -9.36 0.35
N SER A 86 -8.90 -9.37 -0.90
CA SER A 86 -7.98 -9.48 -2.03
C SER A 86 -7.14 -8.21 -2.19
N LEU A 87 -5.83 -8.36 -2.18
CA LEU A 87 -4.86 -7.29 -2.34
C LEU A 87 -4.61 -7.03 -3.82
N THR A 88 -5.08 -5.86 -4.24
CA THR A 88 -4.83 -5.20 -5.53
C THR A 88 -4.37 -3.77 -5.28
N ASP A 89 -3.74 -3.16 -6.28
CA ASP A 89 -3.44 -1.73 -6.28
C ASP A 89 -4.68 -0.89 -5.99
N THR A 90 -5.80 -1.18 -6.66
CA THR A 90 -7.08 -0.50 -6.42
C THR A 90 -7.55 -0.64 -4.98
N SER A 91 -7.55 -1.86 -4.41
CA SER A 91 -7.99 -2.08 -3.02
C SER A 91 -7.15 -1.29 -2.01
N ILE A 92 -5.84 -1.16 -2.26
CA ILE A 92 -4.93 -0.44 -1.37
C ILE A 92 -5.17 1.07 -1.48
N VAL A 93 -5.40 1.60 -2.68
CA VAL A 93 -5.76 3.01 -2.88
C VAL A 93 -7.09 3.33 -2.18
N MET A 94 -8.12 2.51 -2.39
CA MET A 94 -9.43 2.73 -1.75
C MET A 94 -9.33 2.67 -0.22
N ALA A 95 -8.56 1.72 0.33
CA ALA A 95 -8.31 1.64 1.75
C ALA A 95 -7.51 2.83 2.29
N TYR A 96 -6.53 3.33 1.52
CA TYR A 96 -5.75 4.52 1.89
C TYR A 96 -6.64 5.77 1.99
N GLU A 97 -7.51 6.00 1.00
CA GLU A 97 -8.43 7.13 1.00
C GLU A 97 -9.48 7.02 2.12
N SER A 98 -10.02 5.83 2.38
CA SER A 98 -10.92 5.60 3.52
C SER A 98 -10.23 5.78 4.87
N ALA A 99 -8.93 5.46 4.95
CA ALA A 99 -8.15 5.65 6.16
C ALA A 99 -7.71 7.10 6.39
N GLU A 100 -7.79 7.99 5.39
CA GLU A 100 -7.22 9.35 5.39
C GLU A 100 -7.59 10.16 6.65
N ARG A 101 -8.83 9.98 7.12
CA ARG A 101 -9.42 10.66 8.29
C ARG A 101 -8.80 10.27 9.63
N PHE A 102 -8.05 9.18 9.69
CA PHE A 102 -7.45 8.65 10.92
C PHE A 102 -5.94 8.86 10.90
N PRO A 103 -5.29 9.18 12.04
CA PRO A 103 -3.83 9.15 12.08
C PRO A 103 -3.32 7.71 11.94
N PRO A 104 -2.13 7.46 11.35
CA PRO A 104 -1.67 6.10 11.04
C PRO A 104 -1.67 5.13 12.23
N LYS A 105 -1.34 5.63 13.42
CA LYS A 105 -1.34 4.88 14.68
C LYS A 105 -2.71 4.31 15.09
N ASP A 106 -3.79 4.92 14.63
CA ASP A 106 -5.15 4.61 15.04
C ASP A 106 -5.86 3.64 14.09
N ILE A 107 -5.34 3.48 12.86
CA ILE A 107 -5.94 2.65 11.80
C ILE A 107 -6.14 1.19 12.23
N LEU A 108 -5.24 0.66 13.05
CA LEU A 108 -5.30 -0.74 13.51
C LEU A 108 -6.22 -0.96 14.73
N ARG A 109 -6.85 0.09 15.26
CA ARG A 109 -7.82 -0.05 16.34
C ARG A 109 -9.10 -0.75 15.83
N PRO A 110 -9.78 -1.58 16.65
CA PRO A 110 -10.86 -2.45 16.17
C PRO A 110 -12.04 -1.73 15.49
N MET A 111 -12.40 -0.52 15.95
CA MET A 111 -13.52 0.23 15.39
C MET A 111 -13.15 0.87 14.04
N GLU A 112 -11.99 1.50 13.99
CA GLU A 112 -11.43 2.15 12.82
C GLU A 112 -11.18 1.13 11.70
N ARG A 113 -10.60 -0.03 12.02
CA ARG A 113 -10.43 -1.14 11.05
C ARG A 113 -11.74 -1.53 10.39
N LYS A 114 -12.79 -1.74 11.19
CA LYS A 114 -14.11 -2.15 10.67
C LYS A 114 -14.72 -1.07 9.80
N MET A 115 -14.60 0.20 10.21
CA MET A 115 -15.11 1.33 9.44
C MET A 115 -14.38 1.48 8.10
N ILE A 116 -13.04 1.48 8.12
CA ILE A 116 -12.21 1.57 6.91
C ILE A 116 -12.52 0.41 5.97
N LEU A 117 -12.62 -0.82 6.48
CA LEU A 117 -12.94 -1.99 5.67
C LEU A 117 -14.32 -1.86 5.00
N GLN A 118 -15.34 -1.47 5.75
CA GLN A 118 -16.70 -1.33 5.23
C GLN A 118 -16.77 -0.24 4.15
N GLU A 119 -16.16 0.92 4.38
CA GLU A 119 -16.11 1.98 3.38
C GLU A 119 -15.32 1.55 2.13
N THR A 120 -14.21 0.83 2.31
CA THR A 120 -13.38 0.33 1.20
C THR A 120 -14.19 -0.61 0.31
N ARG A 121 -14.94 -1.55 0.90
CA ARG A 121 -15.81 -2.48 0.15
C ARG A 121 -16.85 -1.73 -0.68
N VAL A 122 -17.54 -0.76 -0.07
CA VAL A 122 -18.55 0.06 -0.77
C VAL A 122 -17.92 0.83 -1.93
N ARG A 123 -16.73 1.41 -1.74
CA ARG A 123 -16.01 2.12 -2.81
C ARG A 123 -15.64 1.20 -3.97
N ILE A 124 -15.12 0.00 -3.66
CA ILE A 124 -14.78 -1.00 -4.69
C ILE A 124 -16.03 -1.46 -5.44
N GLU A 125 -17.14 -1.71 -4.74
CA GLU A 125 -18.41 -2.09 -5.37
C GLU A 125 -18.96 -1.00 -6.28
N ASN A 126 -18.91 0.26 -5.86
CA ASN A 126 -19.36 1.39 -6.69
C ASN A 126 -18.49 1.52 -7.95
N LEU A 127 -17.16 1.43 -7.80
CA LEU A 127 -16.24 1.45 -8.94
C LEU A 127 -16.53 0.32 -9.93
N ALA A 128 -16.92 -0.87 -9.45
CA ALA A 128 -17.28 -2.00 -10.30
C ALA A 128 -18.62 -1.83 -11.03
N ARG A 129 -19.52 -0.94 -10.55
CA ARG A 129 -20.80 -0.62 -11.22
C ARG A 129 -20.66 0.44 -12.30
N ASP A 130 -19.64 1.28 -12.21
CA ASP A 130 -19.39 2.39 -13.14
C ASP A 130 -18.63 1.97 -14.41
N ILE A 131 -18.28 0.67 -14.54
CA ILE A 131 -17.56 0.05 -15.67
C ILE A 131 -18.49 -0.87 -16.43
#